data_AF-A0A7C7XEW3-F1
#
_entry.id   AF-A0A7C7XEW3-F1
#
_cell.length_a   1.000
_cell.length_b   1.000
_cell.length_c   1.000
_cell.angle_alpha   90.00
_cell.angle_beta   90.00
_cell.angle_gamma   90.00
#
_symmetry.space_group_name_H-M   'P 1'
#
loop_
_entity.id
_entity.type
_entity.pdbx_description
1 polymer ?
#
loop_
_entity_poly.entity_id
_entity_poly.type
_entity_poly.pdbx_seq_one_letter_code
_entity_poly.pdbx_strand_id
1 'polypeptide(L)'
;MKPHSQVLYGGIGLVIGIVTGASGLFLAFLRIPVLINVLRTGPRYAVGTNNAISVLTAIFGFLGHAVNMNFDVSVLAVMGTSGMIGSFIGAKQTGRVSPVTMRLVIAILLAASMPIIVMRIFSEYPN
;
A
#
# COMPACT_ATOMS: atom_id res chain seq x y z
N MET A 1 31.49 -4.99 -7.60
CA MET A 1 30.12 -5.19 -8.15
C MET A 1 30.08 -4.57 -9.54
N LYS A 2 29.65 -5.29 -10.58
CA LYS A 2 29.77 -4.86 -12.00
C LYS A 2 28.69 -3.84 -12.38
N PRO A 3 29.01 -2.76 -13.13
CA PRO A 3 28.10 -1.65 -13.43
C PRO A 3 26.86 -2.03 -14.25
N HIS A 4 26.91 -3.12 -15.03
CA HIS A 4 25.77 -3.62 -15.82
C HIS A 4 24.54 -4.00 -14.99
N SER A 5 24.69 -4.39 -13.70
CA SER A 5 23.53 -4.76 -12.89
C SER A 5 22.78 -3.55 -12.34
N GLN A 6 23.44 -2.41 -12.14
CA GLN A 6 22.82 -1.21 -11.53
C GLN A 6 21.80 -0.55 -12.46
N VAL A 7 22.08 -0.52 -13.76
CA VAL A 7 21.14 0.02 -14.78
C VAL A 7 19.88 -0.85 -14.86
N LEU A 8 20.05 -2.18 -14.80
CA LEU A 8 18.93 -3.12 -14.79
C LEU A 8 18.05 -2.96 -13.54
N TYR A 9 18.66 -2.85 -12.35
CA TYR A 9 17.92 -2.61 -11.11
C TYR A 9 17.22 -1.24 -11.12
N GLY A 10 17.84 -0.22 -11.70
CA GLY A 10 17.23 1.10 -11.91
C GLY A 10 15.99 1.04 -12.80
N GLY A 11 16.08 0.32 -13.92
CA GLY A 11 14.96 0.11 -14.84
C GLY A 11 13.79 -0.62 -14.19
N ILE A 12 14.07 -1.68 -13.43
CA ILE A 12 13.05 -2.43 -12.67
C ILE A 12 12.38 -1.52 -11.63
N GLY A 13 13.16 -0.72 -10.90
CA GLY A 13 12.64 0.24 -9.92
C GLY A 13 11.72 1.29 -10.56
N LEU A 14 12.07 1.77 -11.74
CA LEU A 14 11.29 2.77 -12.48
C LEU A 14 9.95 2.19 -12.97
N VAL A 15 9.95 0.97 -13.52
CA VAL A 15 8.72 0.27 -13.92
C VAL A 15 7.83 0.04 -12.70
N ILE A 16 8.37 -0.49 -11.60
CA ILE A 16 7.61 -0.70 -10.36
C ILE A 16 7.02 0.62 -9.85
N GLY A 17 7.79 1.70 -9.90
CA GLY A 17 7.35 3.04 -9.50
C GLY A 17 6.15 3.52 -10.32
N ILE A 18 6.25 3.49 -11.65
CA ILE A 18 5.19 3.92 -12.56
C ILE A 18 3.94 3.07 -12.36
N VAL A 19 4.06 1.74 -12.41
CA VAL A 19 2.88 0.88 -12.36
C VAL A 19 2.22 0.98 -10.98
N THR A 20 2.99 1.07 -9.88
CA THR A 20 2.38 1.25 -8.55
C THR A 20 1.74 2.64 -8.40
N GLY A 21 2.36 3.70 -8.92
CA GLY A 21 1.79 5.04 -8.89
C GLY A 21 0.44 5.11 -9.63
N ALA A 22 0.33 4.40 -10.76
CA ALA A 22 -0.90 4.35 -11.56
C ALA A 22 -2.01 3.49 -10.94
N SER A 23 -1.67 2.40 -10.24
CA SER A 23 -2.64 1.40 -9.76
C SER A 23 -2.90 1.44 -8.24
N GLY A 24 -2.19 2.28 -7.49
CA GLY A 24 -2.41 2.48 -6.07
C GLY A 24 -1.90 1.34 -5.18
N LEU A 25 -2.64 1.04 -4.10
CA LEU A 25 -2.18 0.17 -3.00
C LEU A 25 -1.96 -1.30 -3.39
N PHE A 26 -2.70 -1.81 -4.38
CA PHE A 26 -2.64 -3.24 -4.76
C PHE A 26 -1.27 -3.67 -5.29
N LEU A 27 -0.59 -2.80 -6.05
CA LEU A 27 0.73 -3.14 -6.58
C LEU A 27 1.86 -3.04 -5.55
N ALA A 28 1.62 -2.37 -4.42
CA ALA A 28 2.60 -2.31 -3.33
C ALA A 28 2.89 -3.71 -2.75
N PHE A 29 1.92 -4.63 -2.80
CA PHE A 29 2.11 -6.01 -2.34
C PHE A 29 3.06 -6.81 -3.24
N LEU A 30 3.13 -6.50 -4.54
CA LEU A 30 4.04 -7.15 -5.49
C LEU A 30 5.50 -6.71 -5.33
N ARG A 31 5.77 -5.61 -4.61
CA ARG A 31 7.14 -5.14 -4.42
C ARG A 31 7.96 -6.10 -3.56
N ILE A 32 7.38 -6.64 -2.49
CA ILE A 32 8.08 -7.58 -1.58
C ILE A 32 8.62 -8.81 -2.32
N PRO A 33 7.83 -9.58 -3.11
CA PRO A 33 8.35 -10.72 -3.84
C PRO A 33 9.40 -10.31 -4.89
N VAL A 34 9.30 -9.13 -5.50
CA VAL A 34 10.34 -8.65 -6.42
C VAL A 34 11.63 -8.31 -5.69
N LEU A 35 11.55 -7.59 -4.56
CA LEU A 35 12.70 -7.24 -3.73
C LEU A 35 13.43 -8.50 -3.22
N ILE A 36 12.70 -9.52 -2.79
CA ILE A 36 13.28 -10.77 -2.28
C ILE A 36 13.79 -11.66 -3.41
N ASN A 37 12.96 -11.94 -4.42
CA ASN A 37 13.29 -12.96 -5.43
C ASN A 37 14.18 -12.42 -6.56
N VAL A 38 14.02 -11.16 -6.97
CA VAL A 38 14.76 -10.56 -8.10
C VAL A 38 15.99 -9.79 -7.61
N LEU A 39 15.81 -8.92 -6.61
CA LEU A 39 16.89 -8.10 -6.06
C LEU A 39 17.69 -8.83 -4.97
N ARG A 40 17.26 -10.04 -4.57
CA ARG A 40 17.94 -10.87 -3.56
C ARG A 40 18.18 -10.13 -2.24
N THR A 41 17.26 -9.24 -1.86
CA THR A 41 17.34 -8.50 -0.60
C THR A 41 16.80 -9.33 0.56
N GLY A 42 17.40 -9.17 1.73
CA GLY A 42 16.93 -9.83 2.95
C GLY A 42 15.50 -9.40 3.30
N PRO A 43 14.63 -10.28 3.83
CA PRO A 43 13.22 -9.97 4.11
C PRO A 43 13.01 -8.72 4.97
N ARG A 44 13.88 -8.49 5.96
CA ARG A 44 13.85 -7.29 6.81
C ARG A 44 14.06 -6.00 6.01
N TYR A 45 15.00 -6.01 5.07
CA TYR A 45 15.26 -4.86 4.21
C TYR A 45 14.15 -4.67 3.19
N ALA A 46 13.65 -5.76 2.58
CA ALA A 46 12.55 -5.70 1.63
C ALA A 46 11.28 -5.06 2.21
N VAL A 47 10.90 -5.42 3.44
CA VAL A 47 9.74 -4.82 4.13
C VAL A 47 9.98 -3.34 4.43
N GLY A 48 11.18 -2.98 4.92
CA GLY A 48 11.53 -1.58 5.21
C GLY A 48 11.52 -0.70 3.96
N THR A 49 12.16 -1.16 2.88
CA THR A 49 12.19 -0.46 1.59
C THR A 49 10.79 -0.33 1.00
N ASN A 50 9.95 -1.38 1.06
CA ASN A 50 8.58 -1.31 0.59
C ASN A 50 7.77 -0.22 1.33
N ASN A 51 7.91 -0.14 2.66
CA ASN A 51 7.24 0.90 3.45
C ASN A 51 7.75 2.31 3.09
N ALA A 52 9.06 2.50 2.92
CA ALA A 52 9.62 3.77 2.51
C ALA A 52 9.08 4.23 1.15
N ILE A 53 9.04 3.34 0.17
CA ILE A 53 8.46 3.63 -1.15
C ILE A 53 6.97 3.99 -1.03
N SER A 54 6.21 3.26 -0.20
CA SER A 54 4.78 3.54 0.02
C SER A 54 4.54 4.90 0.67
N VAL A 55 5.36 5.32 1.65
CA VAL A 55 5.27 6.66 2.25
C VAL A 55 5.54 7.74 1.21
N LEU A 56 6.60 7.59 0.41
CA LEU A 56 6.91 8.53 -0.66
C LEU A 56 5.77 8.61 -1.69
N THR A 57 5.25 7.45 -2.11
CA THR A 57 4.12 7.37 -3.07
C THR A 57 2.89 8.08 -2.51
N ALA A 58 2.58 7.89 -1.22
CA ALA A 58 1.45 8.55 -0.57
C ALA A 58 1.62 10.07 -0.49
N ILE A 59 2.83 10.56 -0.20
CA ILE A 59 3.14 12.01 -0.19
C ILE A 59 2.94 12.59 -1.59
N PHE A 60 3.52 12.00 -2.63
CA PHE A 60 3.37 12.49 -4.00
C PHE A 60 1.93 12.38 -4.50
N GLY A 61 1.21 11.31 -4.15
CA GLY A 61 -0.21 11.15 -4.47
C GLY A 61 -1.09 12.20 -3.81
N PHE A 62 -0.82 12.51 -2.54
CA PHE A 62 -1.47 13.59 -1.81
C PHE A 62 -1.15 14.96 -2.42
N LEU A 63 0.12 15.26 -2.69
CA LEU A 63 0.53 16.51 -3.34
C LEU A 63 -0.17 16.70 -4.70
N GLY A 64 -0.27 15.64 -5.50
CA GLY A 64 -0.99 15.68 -6.78
C GLY A 64 -2.46 16.06 -6.63
N HIS A 65 -3.14 15.60 -5.57
CA HIS A 65 -4.51 16.00 -5.26
C HIS A 65 -4.59 17.40 -4.61
N ALA A 66 -3.61 17.76 -3.79
CA ALA A 66 -3.55 19.02 -3.09
C ALA A 66 -3.39 20.22 -4.03
N VAL A 67 -2.68 20.05 -5.16
CA VAL A 67 -2.54 21.08 -6.20
C VAL A 67 -3.89 21.52 -6.77
N ASN A 68 -4.86 20.61 -6.89
CA ASN A 68 -6.18 20.93 -7.40
C ASN A 68 -7.15 21.45 -6.31
N MET A 69 -6.73 21.51 -5.04
CA MET A 69 -7.51 21.97 -3.88
C MET A 69 -8.91 21.32 -3.73
N ASN A 70 -9.14 20.18 -4.38
CA ASN A 70 -10.44 19.53 -4.46
C ASN A 70 -10.51 18.33 -3.51
N PHE A 71 -10.29 18.58 -2.22
CA PHE A 71 -10.37 17.56 -1.17
C PHE A 71 -11.13 18.07 0.06
N ASP A 72 -11.95 17.21 0.63
CA ASP A 72 -12.65 17.50 1.87
C ASP A 72 -11.70 17.33 3.06
N VAL A 73 -11.38 18.45 3.71
CA VAL A 73 -10.48 18.50 4.87
C VAL A 73 -11.03 17.68 6.04
N SER A 74 -12.35 17.62 6.21
CA SER A 74 -12.99 16.83 7.27
C SER A 74 -12.78 15.34 7.03
N VAL A 75 -12.97 14.88 5.80
CA VAL A 75 -12.72 13.48 5.41
C VAL A 75 -11.24 13.14 5.58
N LEU A 76 -10.34 14.01 5.13
CA LEU A 76 -8.90 13.84 5.29
C LEU A 76 -8.51 13.72 6.77
N ALA A 77 -9.02 14.60 7.63
CA ALA A 77 -8.73 14.60 9.05
C ALA A 77 -9.24 13.33 9.72
N VAL A 78 -10.50 12.94 9.49
CA VAL A 78 -11.11 11.77 10.13
C VAL A 78 -10.45 10.48 9.64
N MET A 79 -10.34 10.27 8.33
CA MET A 79 -9.75 9.05 7.77
C MET A 79 -8.25 8.98 8.01
N GLY A 80 -7.54 10.10 7.88
CA GLY A 80 -6.10 10.18 8.10
C GLY A 80 -5.70 9.88 9.54
N THR A 81 -6.36 10.53 10.52
CA THR A 81 -6.04 10.31 11.95
C THR A 81 -6.43 8.92 12.42
N SER A 82 -7.63 8.44 12.07
CA SER A 82 -8.06 7.08 12.42
C SER A 82 -7.16 6.01 11.80
N GLY A 83 -6.76 6.18 10.53
CA GLY A 83 -5.80 5.31 9.86
C GLY A 83 -4.42 5.31 10.51
N MET A 84 -3.88 6.47 10.88
CA MET A 84 -2.61 6.59 11.60
C MET A 84 -2.65 5.88 12.96
N ILE A 85 -3.70 6.11 13.76
CA ILE A 85 -3.85 5.48 15.07
C ILE A 85 -3.99 3.97 14.93
N GLY A 86 -4.87 3.51 14.03
CA GLY A 86 -5.12 2.09 13.79
C GLY A 86 -3.87 1.35 13.28
N SER A 87 -3.15 1.94 12.31
CA SER A 87 -1.92 1.36 11.77
C SER A 87 -0.80 1.28 12.79
N PHE A 88 -0.64 2.30 13.65
CA PHE A 88 0.36 2.29 14.71
C PHE A 88 0.09 1.20 15.76
N ILE A 89 -1.16 1.08 16.20
CA ILE A 89 -1.58 0.04 17.14
C ILE A 89 -1.39 -1.35 16.51
N GLY A 90 -1.83 -1.54 15.27
CA GLY A 90 -1.67 -2.79 14.53
C GLY A 90 -0.21 -3.19 14.33
N ALA A 91 0.67 -2.24 13.99
CA ALA A 91 2.10 -2.47 13.85
C ALA A 91 2.73 -2.96 15.16
N LYS A 92 2.35 -2.34 16.30
CA LYS A 92 2.82 -2.75 17.63
C LYS A 92 2.35 -4.17 18.02
N GLN A 93 1.18 -4.58 17.55
CA GLN A 93 0.60 -5.90 17.84
C GLN A 93 1.07 -7.01 16.89
N THR A 94 1.69 -6.67 15.75
CA THR A 94 2.11 -7.63 14.72
C THR A 94 3.07 -8.71 15.23
N GLY A 95 3.88 -8.43 16.27
CA GLY A 95 4.76 -9.42 16.90
C GLY A 95 4.14 -10.17 18.09
N ARG A 96 2.93 -9.81 18.52
CA ARG A 96 2.26 -10.37 19.71
C ARG A 96 1.10 -11.31 19.36
N VAL A 97 0.54 -11.16 18.16
CA VAL A 97 -0.61 -11.92 17.68
C VAL A 97 -0.12 -13.08 16.80
N SER A 98 -0.78 -14.24 16.89
CA SER A 98 -0.40 -15.39 16.06
C SER A 98 -0.59 -15.07 14.56
N PRO A 99 0.28 -15.58 13.67
CA PRO A 99 0.14 -15.38 12.23
C PRO A 99 -1.20 -15.89 11.68
N VAL A 100 -1.76 -16.95 12.27
CA VAL A 100 -3.05 -17.53 11.89
C VAL A 100 -4.19 -16.56 12.21
N THR A 101 -4.18 -15.99 13.42
CA THR A 101 -5.19 -15.00 13.82
C THR A 101 -5.12 -13.75 12.94
N MET A 102 -3.92 -13.27 12.62
CA MET A 102 -3.74 -12.13 11.71
C MET A 102 -4.35 -12.39 10.33
N ARG A 103 -4.07 -13.56 9.75
CA ARG A 103 -4.64 -13.95 8.45
C ARG A 103 -6.16 -14.07 8.51
N LEU A 104 -6.70 -14.64 9.58
CA LEU A 104 -8.14 -14.78 9.78
C LEU A 104 -8.82 -13.41 9.90
N VAL A 105 -8.27 -12.50 10.68
CA VAL A 105 -8.78 -11.13 10.83
C VAL A 105 -8.79 -10.41 9.48
N ILE A 106 -7.69 -10.48 8.72
CA ILE A 106 -7.63 -9.88 7.37
C ILE A 106 -8.70 -10.51 6.47
N ALA A 107 -8.83 -11.85 6.46
CA ALA A 107 -9.82 -12.54 5.65
C ALA A 107 -11.26 -12.12 5.98
N ILE A 108 -11.59 -12.01 7.27
CA ILE A 108 -12.91 -11.57 7.73
C ILE A 108 -13.18 -10.11 7.32
N LEU A 109 -12.21 -9.20 7.52
CA LEU A 109 -12.37 -7.80 7.14
C LEU A 109 -12.59 -7.64 5.63
N LEU A 110 -11.83 -8.37 4.81
CA LEU A 110 -12.00 -8.36 3.36
C LEU A 110 -13.38 -8.92 2.97
N ALA A 111 -13.77 -10.08 3.50
CA ALA A 111 -15.07 -10.69 3.22
C ALA A 111 -16.25 -9.78 3.62
N ALA A 112 -16.13 -9.07 4.76
CA ALA A 112 -17.16 -8.15 5.23
C ALA A 112 -17.26 -6.87 4.39
N SER A 113 -16.15 -6.41 3.80
CA SER A 113 -16.17 -5.20 2.95
C SER A 113 -16.79 -5.43 1.56
N MET A 114 -16.72 -6.66 1.03
CA MET A 114 -17.19 -6.96 -0.34
C MET A 114 -18.69 -6.68 -0.56
N PRO A 115 -19.63 -7.11 0.31
CA PRO A 115 -21.05 -6.83 0.14
C PRO A 115 -21.35 -5.33 0.06
N ILE A 116 -20.68 -4.53 0.90
CA ILE A 116 -20.87 -3.07 0.96
C ILE A 116 -20.48 -2.45 -0.38
N ILE A 117 -19.32 -2.82 -0.92
CA ILE A 117 -18.82 -2.31 -2.20
C ILE A 117 -19.77 -2.72 -3.34
N VAL A 118 -20.20 -3.99 -3.37
CA VAL A 118 -21.11 -4.51 -4.40
C VAL A 118 -22.45 -3.78 -4.38
N MET A 119 -23.08 -3.64 -3.21
CA MET A 119 -24.33 -2.90 -3.08
C MET A 119 -24.18 -1.44 -3.53
N ARG A 120 -23.04 -0.82 -3.20
CA ARG A 120 -22.76 0.57 -3.59
C ARG A 120 -22.68 0.73 -5.11
N ILE A 121 -22.00 -0.17 -5.81
CA ILE A 121 -21.88 -0.17 -7.27
C ILE A 121 -23.26 -0.19 -7.94
N PHE A 122 -24.18 -1.04 -7.47
CA PHE A 122 -25.54 -1.13 -8.02
C PHE A 122 -26.44 0.05 -7.63
N SER A 123 -26.16 0.72 -6.51
CA SER A 123 -26.94 1.87 -6.05
C SER A 123 -26.54 3.20 -6.69
N GLU A 124 -25.25 3.37 -7.03
CA GLU A 124 -24.70 4.63 -7.60
C GLU A 124 -24.85 4.70 -9.13
N TYR A 125 -25.09 3.57 -9.80
CA TYR A 125 -25.49 3.51 -11.22
C TYR A 125 -26.87 2.87 -11.36
N PRO A 126 -27.95 3.60 -11.04
CA PRO A 126 -29.30 3.16 -11.37
C PRO A 126 -29.45 3.18 -12.90
N ASN A 127 -29.96 2.08 -13.46
CA ASN A 127 -30.36 2.03 -14.87
C ASN A 127 -31.39 3.11 -15.19
#